data_AF-A0A519K7R1-F1
#
_entry.id   AF-A0A519K7R1-F1
#
_cell.length_a   1.000
_cell.length_b   1.000
_cell.length_c   1.000
_cell.angle_alpha   90.00
_cell.angle_beta   90.00
_cell.angle_gamma   90.00
#
_symmetry.space_group_name_H-M   'P 1'
#
loop_
_entity.id
_entity.type
_entity.pdbx_description
1 polymer ?
#
loop_
_entity_poly.entity_id
_entity_poly.type
_entity_poly.pdbx_seq_one_letter_code
_entity_poly.pdbx_strand_id
1 'polypeptide(L)'
;QVQAVTAPAVSQRGRGLPEELEPRRQRRLSRERDPIEAKIDLHGYGRFQAQDALTAFLMGAQARGYRSVLVVTGQGRRGGTGVIRASVHEWLQAPGLRTVVSGFAPAARHHGGDGALYVTIRRG
;
A
#
# COMPACT_ATOMS: atom_id res chain seq x y z
N GLN A 1 -13.15 -23.01 42.58
CA GLN A 1 -12.40 -21.77 42.85
C GLN A 1 -11.43 -21.55 41.68
N VAL A 2 -11.55 -20.38 41.04
CA VAL A 2 -10.72 -19.77 39.97
C VAL A 2 -10.25 -20.63 38.78
N GLN A 3 -11.01 -20.60 37.68
CA GLN A 3 -10.45 -20.85 36.33
C GLN A 3 -9.89 -19.54 35.80
N ALA A 4 -8.57 -19.51 35.56
CA ALA A 4 -7.90 -18.42 34.89
C ALA A 4 -8.28 -18.42 33.40
N VAL A 5 -8.90 -17.34 32.95
CA VAL A 5 -9.13 -17.06 31.54
C VAL A 5 -7.82 -16.64 30.89
N THR A 6 -7.19 -17.53 30.13
CA THR A 6 -6.08 -17.19 29.25
C THR A 6 -6.62 -16.42 28.05
N ALA A 7 -6.34 -15.11 28.00
CA ALA A 7 -6.50 -14.33 26.78
C ALA A 7 -5.65 -14.95 25.66
N PRO A 8 -6.13 -15.02 24.40
CA PRO A 8 -5.30 -15.49 23.31
C PRO A 8 -4.16 -14.49 23.13
N ALA A 9 -2.94 -14.97 23.27
CA ALA A 9 -1.74 -14.24 22.91
C ALA A 9 -1.87 -13.81 21.44
N VAL A 10 -1.95 -12.50 21.21
CA VAL A 10 -1.88 -11.93 19.87
C VAL A 10 -0.55 -12.39 19.28
N SER A 11 -0.58 -13.41 18.42
CA SER A 11 0.60 -13.87 17.72
C SER A 11 1.18 -12.68 16.98
N GLN A 12 2.30 -12.16 17.47
CA GLN A 12 3.17 -11.29 16.71
C GLN A 12 3.76 -12.15 15.59
N ARG A 13 2.95 -12.40 14.55
CA ARG A 13 3.47 -12.82 13.26
C ARG A 13 4.51 -11.77 12.91
N GLY A 14 5.78 -12.17 12.89
CA GLY A 14 6.88 -11.30 12.49
C GLY A 14 6.41 -10.52 11.27
N ARG A 15 6.51 -9.19 11.29
CA ARG A 15 5.91 -8.33 10.27
C ARG A 15 6.45 -8.77 8.91
N GLY A 16 5.68 -9.62 8.22
CA GLY A 16 6.06 -10.24 6.96
C GLY A 16 6.30 -9.17 5.91
N LEU A 17 6.92 -9.55 4.81
CA LEU A 17 6.98 -8.69 3.64
C LEU A 17 5.55 -8.21 3.30
N PRO A 18 5.38 -6.99 2.78
CA PRO A 18 4.07 -6.56 2.32
C PRO A 18 3.52 -7.57 1.30
N GLU A 19 2.36 -8.14 1.61
CA GLU A 19 1.70 -9.15 0.79
C GLU A 19 0.57 -8.52 -0.05
N GLU A 20 0.11 -9.25 -1.06
CA GLU A 20 -1.09 -8.89 -1.82
C GLU A 20 -2.29 -8.79 -0.86
N LEU A 21 -3.15 -7.78 -1.05
CA LEU A 21 -4.33 -7.62 -0.18
C LEU A 21 -5.30 -8.79 -0.35
N GLU A 22 -5.89 -9.22 0.78
CA GLU A 22 -7.01 -10.15 0.74
C GLU A 22 -8.13 -9.60 -0.18
N PRO A 23 -8.74 -10.42 -1.05
CA PRO A 23 -9.75 -9.97 -2.01
C PRO A 23 -10.93 -9.22 -1.36
N ARG A 24 -11.29 -9.61 -0.13
CA ARG A 24 -12.32 -8.93 0.65
C ARG A 24 -11.94 -7.48 0.98
N ARG A 25 -10.69 -7.24 1.39
CA ARG A 25 -10.19 -5.90 1.71
C ARG A 25 -10.04 -5.05 0.45
N GLN A 26 -9.49 -5.60 -0.62
CA GLN A 26 -9.43 -4.92 -1.93
C GLN A 26 -10.82 -4.51 -2.43
N ARG A 27 -11.83 -5.38 -2.27
CA ARG A 27 -13.23 -5.08 -2.64
C ARG A 27 -13.86 -4.00 -1.76
N ARG A 28 -13.50 -3.92 -0.47
CA ARG A 28 -14.00 -2.85 0.42
C ARG A 28 -13.41 -1.50 0.04
N LEU A 29 -12.11 -1.43 -0.26
CA LEU A 29 -11.45 -0.22 -0.77
C LEU A 29 -12.01 0.21 -2.11
N SER A 30 -12.22 -0.74 -3.04
CA SER A 30 -12.85 -0.49 -4.34
C SER A 30 -14.29 -0.01 -4.29
N ARG A 31 -14.95 -0.12 -3.13
CA ARG A 31 -16.32 0.36 -2.91
C ARG A 31 -16.36 1.49 -1.88
N GLU A 32 -15.19 2.03 -1.53
CA GLU A 32 -15.02 3.07 -0.50
C GLU A 32 -15.69 2.74 0.85
N ARG A 33 -15.85 1.44 1.14
CA ARG A 33 -16.32 0.94 2.45
C ARG A 33 -15.20 0.93 3.49
N ASP A 34 -13.96 0.90 3.02
CA ASP A 34 -12.80 1.34 3.77
C ASP A 34 -12.33 2.65 3.13
N PRO A 35 -12.00 3.68 3.91
CA PRO A 35 -11.60 4.98 3.37
C PRO A 35 -10.24 4.91 2.68
N ILE A 36 -10.11 5.66 1.59
CA ILE A 36 -8.82 6.01 0.98
C ILE A 36 -8.46 7.38 1.57
N GLU A 37 -7.52 7.41 2.51
CA GLU A 37 -7.28 8.59 3.35
C GLU A 37 -6.34 9.61 2.71
N ALA A 38 -5.53 9.17 1.75
CA ALA A 38 -4.67 10.04 0.96
C ALA A 38 -4.37 9.43 -0.41
N LYS A 39 -3.92 10.28 -1.33
CA LYS A 39 -3.51 9.90 -2.69
C LYS A 39 -2.19 10.57 -3.05
N ILE A 40 -1.32 9.84 -3.74
CA ILE A 40 -0.18 10.41 -4.46
C ILE A 40 -0.29 10.04 -5.94
N ASP A 41 0.07 11.00 -6.80
CA ASP A 41 0.18 10.76 -8.22
C ASP A 41 1.63 10.92 -8.67
N LEU A 42 2.20 9.81 -9.13
CA LEU A 42 3.59 9.70 -9.57
C LEU A 42 3.69 9.73 -11.09
N HIS A 43 2.59 9.93 -11.83
CA HIS A 43 2.68 10.01 -13.28
C HIS A 43 3.65 11.14 -13.70
N GLY A 44 4.46 10.87 -14.72
CA GLY A 44 5.42 11.84 -15.24
C GLY A 44 6.71 11.99 -14.43
N TYR A 45 6.81 11.40 -13.24
CA TYR A 45 8.07 11.37 -12.49
C TYR A 45 9.10 10.44 -13.14
N GLY A 46 10.39 10.78 -12.99
CA GLY A 46 11.48 9.85 -13.23
C GLY A 46 11.56 8.78 -12.14
N ARG A 47 12.25 7.66 -12.41
CA ARG A 47 12.36 6.53 -11.47
C ARG A 47 12.79 6.95 -10.06
N PHE A 48 13.90 7.68 -9.94
CA PHE A 48 14.43 8.09 -8.64
C PHE A 48 13.53 9.09 -7.92
N GLN A 49 13.04 10.12 -8.63
CA GLN A 49 12.12 11.10 -8.06
C GLN A 49 10.81 10.47 -7.56
N ALA A 50 10.28 9.49 -8.30
CA ALA A 50 9.10 8.75 -7.89
C ALA A 50 9.34 7.89 -6.64
N GLN A 51 10.51 7.26 -6.54
CA GLN A 51 10.88 6.46 -5.37
C GLN A 51 11.00 7.33 -4.11
N ASP A 52 11.64 8.49 -4.22
CA ASP A 52 11.77 9.44 -3.10
C ASP A 52 10.41 9.98 -2.67
N ALA A 53 9.59 10.42 -3.64
CA ALA A 53 8.25 10.94 -3.39
C ALA A 53 7.33 9.88 -2.75
N LEU A 54 7.37 8.64 -3.25
CA LEU A 54 6.62 7.52 -2.67
C LEU A 54 7.06 7.24 -1.23
N THR A 55 8.36 7.25 -0.98
CA THR A 55 8.92 6.99 0.35
C THR A 55 8.45 8.03 1.37
N ALA A 56 8.61 9.31 1.04
CA ALA A 56 8.16 10.41 1.87
C ALA A 56 6.65 10.37 2.12
N PHE A 57 5.86 10.08 1.07
CA PHE A 57 4.41 9.98 1.17
C PHE A 57 3.95 8.88 2.15
N LEU A 58 4.50 7.66 2.02
CA LEU A 58 4.09 6.52 2.83
C LEU A 58 4.55 6.66 4.29
N MET A 59 5.76 7.16 4.54
CA MET A 59 6.21 7.48 5.90
C MET A 59 5.33 8.55 6.54
N GLY A 60 4.99 9.61 5.80
CA GLY A 60 4.07 10.64 6.28
C GLY A 60 2.65 10.11 6.52
N ALA A 61 2.15 9.21 5.67
CA ALA A 61 0.86 8.55 5.86
C ALA A 61 0.84 7.71 7.14
N GLN A 62 1.93 6.97 7.43
CA GLN A 62 2.07 6.24 8.68
C GLN A 62 2.09 7.15 9.90
N ALA A 63 2.88 8.23 9.87
CA ALA A 63 2.95 9.21 10.95
C ALA A 63 1.60 9.87 11.24
N ARG A 64 0.77 10.08 10.21
CA ARG A 64 -0.61 10.58 10.34
C ARG A 64 -1.62 9.52 10.80
N GLY A 65 -1.20 8.27 10.95
CA GLY A 65 -2.07 7.18 11.37
C GLY A 65 -3.05 6.72 10.28
N TYR A 66 -2.77 6.97 9.01
CA TYR A 66 -3.59 6.44 7.92
C TYR A 66 -3.51 4.89 7.88
N ARG A 67 -4.55 4.28 7.32
CA ARG A 67 -4.73 2.84 7.12
C ARG A 67 -4.62 2.47 5.67
N SER A 68 -5.07 3.32 4.75
CA SER A 68 -5.07 3.03 3.33
C SER A 68 -4.91 4.29 2.49
N VAL A 69 -4.09 4.18 1.45
CA VAL A 69 -3.79 5.26 0.51
C VAL A 69 -3.86 4.73 -0.92
N LEU A 70 -4.02 5.64 -1.87
CA LEU A 70 -3.98 5.35 -3.31
C LEU A 70 -2.68 5.88 -3.92
N VAL A 71 -1.94 5.01 -4.59
CA VAL A 71 -0.70 5.36 -5.30
C VAL A 71 -0.95 5.22 -6.80
N VAL A 72 -0.92 6.32 -7.54
CA VAL A 72 -1.05 6.31 -9.01
C VAL A 72 0.35 6.34 -9.63
N THR A 73 0.67 5.34 -10.43
CA THR A 73 1.97 5.20 -11.13
C THR A 73 1.87 5.53 -12.62
N GLY A 74 0.64 5.56 -13.15
CA GLY A 74 0.35 5.69 -14.58
C GLY A 74 0.41 4.34 -15.31
N GLN A 75 -0.16 4.29 -16.51
CA GLN A 75 -0.24 3.05 -17.28
C GLN A 75 1.05 2.74 -18.08
N GLY A 76 1.93 3.73 -18.28
CA GLY A 76 3.08 3.68 -19.19
C GLY A 76 2.80 4.36 -20.53
N ARG A 77 3.82 4.51 -21.39
CA ARG A 77 3.69 5.11 -22.73
C ARG A 77 3.50 4.00 -23.77
N ARG A 78 2.56 4.19 -24.71
CA ARG A 78 2.34 3.37 -25.92
C ARG A 78 2.41 1.84 -25.71
N GLY A 79 1.61 1.32 -24.77
CA GLY A 79 1.44 -0.12 -24.58
C GLY A 79 2.55 -0.83 -23.79
N GLY A 80 3.61 -0.14 -23.39
CA GLY A 80 4.64 -0.67 -22.48
C GLY A 80 4.35 -0.36 -21.00
N THR A 81 4.91 -1.18 -20.10
CA THR A 81 4.84 -0.92 -18.65
C THR A 81 5.66 0.32 -18.30
N GLY A 82 5.03 1.32 -17.65
CA GLY A 82 5.75 2.50 -17.17
C GLY A 82 6.83 2.14 -16.14
N VAL A 83 7.96 2.85 -16.13
CA VAL A 83 9.11 2.55 -15.24
C VAL A 83 8.70 2.48 -13.76
N ILE A 84 7.79 3.36 -13.33
CA ILE A 84 7.28 3.38 -11.96
C ILE A 84 6.40 2.15 -11.70
N ARG A 85 5.48 1.82 -12.61
CA ARG A 85 4.65 0.61 -12.51
C ARG A 85 5.49 -0.66 -12.46
N ALA A 86 6.60 -0.71 -13.20
CA ALA A 86 7.53 -1.85 -13.19
C ALA A 86 8.33 -1.96 -11.88
N SER A 87 8.63 -0.84 -11.21
CA SER A 87 9.47 -0.82 -10.00
C SER A 87 8.69 -0.76 -8.68
N VAL A 88 7.44 -0.29 -8.67
CA VAL A 88 6.72 0.04 -7.43
C VAL A 88 6.53 -1.15 -6.48
N HIS A 89 6.30 -2.37 -7.01
CA HIS A 89 6.17 -3.57 -6.17
C HIS A 89 7.48 -3.87 -5.40
N GLU A 90 8.63 -3.76 -6.07
CA GLU A 90 9.95 -3.91 -5.46
C GLU A 90 10.16 -2.86 -4.37
N TRP A 91 9.83 -1.59 -4.65
CA TRP A 91 9.99 -0.49 -3.69
C TRP A 91 9.16 -0.67 -2.43
N LEU A 92 7.90 -1.11 -2.57
CA LEU A 92 7.02 -1.35 -1.42
C LEU A 92 7.58 -2.44 -0.49
N GLN A 93 8.26 -3.45 -1.06
CA GLN A 93 8.89 -4.55 -0.32
C GLN A 93 10.33 -4.24 0.14
N ALA A 94 10.92 -3.15 -0.33
CA ALA A 94 12.29 -2.77 -0.01
C ALA A 94 12.45 -2.37 1.47
N PRO A 95 13.68 -2.44 2.02
CA PRO A 95 13.90 -2.18 3.44
C PRO A 95 13.32 -0.86 3.98
N GLY A 96 13.33 0.22 3.18
CA GLY A 96 12.81 1.52 3.58
C GLY A 96 11.29 1.58 3.75
N LEU A 97 10.53 0.68 3.13
CA LEU A 97 9.07 0.69 3.14
C LEU A 97 8.42 -0.58 3.71
N ARG A 98 9.17 -1.69 3.78
CA ARG A 98 8.65 -2.97 4.27
C ARG A 98 8.19 -2.95 5.72
N THR A 99 8.57 -1.95 6.51
CA THR A 99 8.09 -1.74 7.89
C THR A 99 6.86 -0.82 7.94
N VAL A 100 6.66 0.01 6.91
CA VAL A 100 5.57 0.98 6.76
C VAL A 100 4.34 0.35 6.11
N VAL A 101 4.52 -0.50 5.10
CA VAL A 101 3.44 -1.02 4.25
C VAL A 101 3.01 -2.43 4.66
N SER A 102 1.74 -2.64 5.05
CA SER A 102 1.23 -3.97 5.40
C SER A 102 0.86 -4.84 4.19
N GLY A 103 0.54 -4.21 3.06
CA GLY A 103 0.16 -4.92 1.83
C GLY A 103 -0.38 -3.96 0.78
N PHE A 104 -0.52 -4.43 -0.46
CA PHE A 104 -0.94 -3.62 -1.60
C PHE A 104 -1.72 -4.47 -2.62
N ALA A 105 -2.52 -3.83 -3.47
CA ALA A 105 -3.24 -4.49 -4.55
C ALA A 105 -3.58 -3.52 -5.69
N PRO A 106 -3.79 -3.99 -6.93
CA PRO A 106 -4.29 -3.15 -8.02
C PRO A 106 -5.58 -2.43 -7.64
N ALA A 107 -5.70 -1.17 -8.07
CA ALA A 107 -6.89 -0.37 -7.82
C ALA A 107 -8.03 -0.76 -8.76
N ALA A 108 -9.26 -0.38 -8.41
CA ALA A 108 -10.40 -0.50 -9.32
C ALA A 108 -10.25 0.46 -10.51
N ARG A 109 -10.95 0.18 -11.63
CA ARG A 109 -10.88 1.01 -12.85
C ARG A 109 -11.20 2.50 -12.60
N HIS A 110 -12.17 2.81 -11.75
CA HIS A 110 -12.51 4.20 -11.39
C HIS A 110 -11.46 4.88 -10.49
N HIS A 111 -10.55 4.10 -9.88
CA HIS A 111 -9.40 4.58 -9.12
C HIS A 111 -8.07 4.50 -9.89
N GLY A 112 -8.12 4.26 -11.21
CA GLY A 112 -6.94 4.20 -12.09
C GLY A 112 -6.55 2.80 -12.58
N GLY A 113 -7.24 1.76 -12.12
CA GLY A 113 -7.03 0.38 -12.56
C GLY A 113 -5.58 -0.07 -12.39
N ASP A 114 -5.05 -0.74 -13.41
CA ASP A 114 -3.66 -1.17 -13.56
C ASP A 114 -2.59 -0.07 -13.36
N GLY A 115 -2.95 1.19 -13.52
CA GLY A 115 -2.05 2.34 -13.32
C GLY A 115 -2.04 2.86 -11.88
N ALA A 116 -2.72 2.17 -10.95
CA ALA A 116 -2.81 2.57 -9.56
C ALA A 116 -2.90 1.38 -8.61
N LEU A 117 -2.47 1.60 -7.37
CA LEU A 117 -2.42 0.60 -6.30
C LEU A 117 -3.12 1.14 -5.07
N TYR A 118 -3.95 0.32 -4.44
CA TYR A 118 -4.24 0.51 -3.02
C TYR A 118 -3.04 0.04 -2.21
N VAL A 119 -2.62 0.86 -1.26
CA VAL A 119 -1.53 0.53 -0.34
C VAL A 119 -2.06 0.66 1.09
N THR A 120 -1.91 -0.40 1.87
CA THR A 120 -2.28 -0.43 3.29
C THR A 120 -1.09 -0.16 4.18
N ILE A 121 -1.30 0.60 5.24
CA ILE A 121 -0.24 1.12 6.11
C ILE A 121 -0.28 0.40 7.46
N ARG A 122 0.90 0.00 7.97
CA ARG A 122 1.05 -0.54 9.31
C ARG A 122 0.82 0.55 10.34
N ARG A 123 0.13 0.19 11.43
CA ARG A 123 0.09 1.03 12.62
C ARG A 123 1.50 1.11 13.23
N GLY A 124 1.93 2.34 13.53
CA GLY A 124 3.08 2.60 14.39
C GLY A 124 2.84 2.09 15.81
#